data_AF-A0AAV3JHF6-F1
#
_entry.id   AF-A0AAV3JHF6-F1
#
_cell.length_a   1.000
_cell.length_b   1.000
_cell.length_c   1.000
_cell.angle_alpha   90.00
_cell.angle_beta   90.00
_cell.angle_gamma   90.00
#
_symmetry.space_group_name_H-M   'P 1'
#
loop_
_entity.id
_entity.type
_entity.pdbx_description
1 polymer ?
#
loop_
_entity_poly.entity_id
_entity_poly.type
_entity_poly.pdbx_seq_one_letter_code
_entity_poly.pdbx_strand_id
1 'polypeptide(L)'
;MDYDNENYLIPKILLQDDFYSSLSAKDILVYAVLKDRQIEALEKGWIDTDGSIYLNFKLIELAKMFSCSRTTMIDVMQRLEEVNLIERERVDVFYGYSLPYKTYINEV
;
A
#
# COMPACT_ATOMS: atom_id res chain seq x y z
N MET A 1 17.03 17.35 15.63
CA MET A 1 16.97 16.60 14.37
C MET A 1 16.07 15.43 14.69
N ASP A 2 14.81 15.55 14.32
CA ASP A 2 13.78 14.55 14.62
C ASP A 2 13.95 13.38 13.66
N TYR A 3 14.74 12.37 14.07
CA TYR A 3 14.97 11.13 13.31
C TYR A 3 13.73 10.23 13.22
N ASP A 4 12.64 10.57 13.92
CA ASP A 4 11.42 9.77 13.96
C ASP A 4 10.63 9.79 12.64
N ASN A 5 10.95 10.69 11.70
CA ASN A 5 10.26 10.79 10.41
C ASN A 5 11.05 10.19 9.23
N GLU A 6 12.08 9.39 9.49
CA GLU A 6 12.91 8.75 8.43
C GLU A 6 12.78 7.21 8.37
N ASN A 7 11.97 6.60 9.25
CA ASN A 7 11.88 5.15 9.37
C ASN A 7 10.49 4.62 8.99
N TYR A 8 10.47 3.54 8.22
CA TYR A 8 9.26 2.76 7.99
C TYR A 8 8.97 1.84 9.18
N LEU A 9 7.76 1.94 9.73
CA LEU A 9 7.32 1.08 10.83
C LEU A 9 6.76 -0.24 10.27
N ILE A 10 7.30 -1.36 10.76
CA ILE A 10 6.85 -2.70 10.41
C ILE A 10 6.12 -3.30 11.61
N PRO A 11 4.81 -3.61 11.51
CA PRO A 11 4.10 -4.31 12.57
C PRO A 11 4.70 -5.69 12.81
N LYS A 12 5.03 -5.99 14.07
CA LYS A 12 5.67 -7.25 14.47
C LYS A 12 4.81 -8.48 14.14
N ILE A 13 3.49 -8.31 14.14
CA ILE A 13 2.53 -9.38 13.84
C ILE A 13 2.76 -9.98 12.45
N LEU A 14 3.20 -9.18 11.46
CA LEU A 14 3.53 -9.64 10.10
C LEU A 14 4.69 -10.63 10.06
N LEU A 15 5.50 -10.69 11.12
CA LEU A 15 6.65 -11.60 11.26
C LEU A 15 6.40 -12.71 12.28
N GLN A 16 5.32 -12.64 13.06
CA GLN A 16 5.05 -13.52 14.20
C GLN A 16 3.84 -14.42 13.99
N ASP A 17 2.85 -13.97 13.21
CA ASP A 17 1.63 -14.72 12.96
C ASP A 17 1.74 -15.56 11.68
N ASP A 18 1.40 -16.84 11.79
CA ASP A 18 1.42 -17.80 10.68
C ASP A 18 0.43 -17.42 9.56
N PHE A 19 -0.59 -16.61 9.85
CA PHE A 19 -1.49 -16.06 8.85
C PHE A 19 -0.74 -15.29 7.75
N TYR A 20 0.35 -14.59 8.11
CA TYR A 20 1.18 -13.81 7.19
C TYR A 20 2.39 -14.59 6.64
N SER A 21 2.49 -15.90 6.91
CA SER A 21 3.63 -16.72 6.47
C SER A 21 3.81 -16.81 4.94
N SER A 22 2.76 -16.48 4.17
CA SER A 22 2.81 -16.38 2.71
C SER A 22 3.52 -15.12 2.20
N LEU A 23 3.73 -14.12 3.07
CA LEU A 23 4.37 -12.86 2.72
C LEU A 23 5.90 -13.00 2.71
N SER A 24 6.50 -12.54 1.62
CA SER A 24 7.94 -12.34 1.55
C SER A 24 8.36 -11.07 2.30
N ALA A 25 9.64 -10.97 2.66
CA ALA A 25 10.20 -9.74 3.24
C ALA A 25 9.91 -8.49 2.36
N LYS A 26 9.85 -8.65 1.03
CA LYS A 26 9.49 -7.56 0.12
C LYS A 26 8.03 -7.13 0.28
N ASP A 27 7.11 -8.09 0.45
CA ASP A 27 5.69 -7.79 0.62
C ASP A 27 5.48 -6.99 1.92
N ILE A 28 6.15 -7.41 3.01
CA ILE A 28 6.13 -6.72 4.30
C ILE A 28 6.70 -5.29 4.19
N LEU A 29 7.82 -5.11 3.49
CA LEU A 29 8.41 -3.79 3.28
C LEU A 29 7.51 -2.89 2.42
N VAL A 30 6.87 -3.44 1.37
CA VAL A 30 5.91 -2.69 0.56
C VAL A 30 4.74 -2.23 1.40
N TYR A 31 4.17 -3.10 2.24
CA TYR A 31 3.10 -2.72 3.17
C TYR A 31 3.53 -1.60 4.13
N ALA A 32 4.72 -1.68 4.72
CA ALA A 32 5.24 -0.64 5.61
C ALA A 32 5.35 0.74 4.91
N VAL A 33 5.82 0.75 3.66
CA VAL A 33 5.88 1.99 2.84
C VAL A 33 4.48 2.51 2.50
N LEU A 34 3.52 1.61 2.22
CA LEU A 34 2.14 2.01 1.97
C LEU A 34 1.48 2.62 3.21
N LYS A 35 1.71 2.03 4.38
CA LYS A 35 1.19 2.52 5.66
C LYS A 35 1.73 3.92 6.01
N ASP A 36 3.03 4.13 5.81
CA ASP A 36 3.65 5.44 5.97
C ASP A 36 3.02 6.49 5.05
N ARG A 37 2.81 6.14 3.78
CA ARG A 37 2.11 7.02 2.82
C ARG A 37 0.65 7.30 3.17
N GLN A 38 -0.02 6.43 3.93
CA GLN A 38 -1.39 6.68 4.38
C GLN A 38 -1.44 7.85 5.34
N ILE A 39 -0.41 8.01 6.18
CA ILE A 39 -0.26 9.14 7.09
C ILE A 39 -0.10 10.43 6.26
N GLU A 40 0.76 10.42 5.24
CA GLU A 40 0.88 11.58 4.32
C GLU A 40 -0.42 11.87 3.54
N ALA A 41 -1.16 10.83 3.16
CA ALA A 41 -2.41 10.96 2.42
C ALA A 41 -3.51 11.62 3.28
N LEU A 42 -3.54 11.30 4.58
CA LEU A 42 -4.39 11.98 5.55
C LEU A 42 -4.05 13.47 5.64
N GLU A 43 -2.77 13.83 5.73
CA GLU A 43 -2.33 15.23 5.75
C GLU A 43 -2.71 15.98 4.46
N LYS A 44 -2.70 15.30 3.32
CA LYS A 44 -3.10 15.84 2.00
C LYS A 44 -4.62 15.85 1.79
N GLY A 45 -5.40 15.30 2.72
CA GLY A 45 -6.86 15.25 2.62
C GLY A 45 -7.38 14.26 1.57
N TRP A 46 -6.64 13.18 1.29
CA TRP A 46 -7.09 12.11 0.39
C TRP A 46 -8.07 11.19 1.10
N ILE A 47 -9.26 11.72 1.30
CA ILE A 47 -10.37 11.09 1.98
C ILE A 47 -11.49 10.95 0.96
N ASP A 48 -12.08 9.76 0.88
CA ASP A 48 -13.25 9.54 0.02
C ASP A 48 -14.54 10.09 0.65
N THR A 49 -15.66 9.86 -0.04
CA THR A 49 -16.97 10.33 0.41
C THR A 49 -17.46 9.69 1.70
N ASP A 50 -16.94 8.51 2.03
CA ASP A 50 -17.31 7.74 3.22
C ASP A 50 -16.40 8.03 4.41
N GLY A 51 -15.41 8.92 4.23
CA GLY A 51 -14.46 9.29 5.28
C GLY A 51 -13.23 8.38 5.34
N SER A 52 -13.04 7.48 4.37
CA SER A 52 -11.93 6.54 4.32
C SER A 52 -10.73 7.15 3.58
N ILE A 53 -9.54 6.99 4.17
CA ILE A 53 -8.29 7.47 3.58
C ILE A 53 -7.86 6.49 2.47
N TYR A 54 -7.62 7.02 1.27
CA TYR A 54 -7.14 6.23 0.15
C TYR A 54 -5.78 6.72 -0.34
N LEU A 55 -5.00 5.80 -0.87
CA LEU A 55 -3.77 6.09 -1.57
C LEU A 55 -3.99 6.12 -3.08
N ASN A 56 -3.51 7.20 -3.70
CA ASN A 56 -3.35 7.29 -5.15
C ASN A 56 -1.86 7.20 -5.50
N PHE A 57 -1.40 6.00 -5.88
CA PHE A 57 -0.02 5.81 -6.34
C PHE A 57 0.01 5.03 -7.64
N LYS A 58 1.08 5.25 -8.43
CA LYS A 58 1.32 4.46 -9.63
C LYS A 58 2.15 3.23 -9.27
N LEU A 59 1.68 2.04 -9.65
CA LEU A 59 2.43 0.79 -9.47
C LEU A 59 3.87 0.86 -10.01
N ILE A 60 4.09 1.65 -11.08
CA ILE A 60 5.42 1.81 -11.67
C ILE A 60 6.38 2.60 -10.76
N GLU A 61 5.88 3.51 -9.94
CA GLU A 61 6.69 4.28 -8.99
C GLU A 61 7.11 3.38 -7.81
N LEU A 62 6.19 2.56 -7.30
CA LEU A 62 6.52 1.52 -6.33
C LEU A 62 7.52 0.51 -6.90
N ALA A 63 7.28 0.01 -8.11
CA ALA A 63 8.18 -0.95 -8.74
C ALA A 63 9.61 -0.41 -8.87
N LYS A 64 9.75 0.87 -9.26
CA LYS A 64 11.04 1.57 -9.32
C LYS A 64 11.68 1.71 -7.93
N MET A 65 10.92 2.12 -6.92
CA MET A 65 11.41 2.25 -5.54
C MET A 65 11.99 0.93 -5.01
N PHE A 66 11.31 -0.18 -5.28
CA PHE A 66 11.76 -1.52 -4.87
C PHE A 66 12.68 -2.20 -5.90
N SER A 67 13.15 -1.47 -6.91
CA SER A 67 14.02 -1.97 -7.99
C SER A 67 13.55 -3.31 -8.57
N CYS A 68 12.25 -3.43 -8.84
CA CYS A 68 11.63 -4.67 -9.31
C CYS A 68 10.78 -4.44 -10.57
N SER A 69 10.43 -5.55 -11.23
CA SER A 69 9.57 -5.48 -12.41
C SER A 69 8.14 -5.06 -12.02
N ARG A 70 7.43 -4.45 -12.97
CA ARG A 70 6.01 -4.14 -12.79
C ARG A 70 5.19 -5.38 -12.44
N THR A 71 5.49 -6.52 -13.08
CA THR A 71 4.82 -7.80 -12.82
C THR A 71 5.03 -8.24 -11.37
N THR A 72 6.28 -8.19 -10.88
CA THR A 72 6.58 -8.52 -9.48
C THR A 72 5.82 -7.64 -8.51
N MET A 73 5.70 -6.34 -8.79
CA MET A 73 4.92 -5.44 -7.94
C MET A 73 3.42 -5.73 -8.00
N ILE A 74 2.88 -6.17 -9.14
CA ILE A 74 1.50 -6.65 -9.22
C ILE A 74 1.28 -7.86 -8.32
N ASP A 75 2.20 -8.84 -8.36
CA ASP A 75 2.11 -10.05 -7.54
C ASP A 75 2.21 -9.73 -6.04
N VAL A 76 3.06 -8.76 -5.66
CA VAL A 76 3.15 -8.25 -4.28
C VAL A 76 1.80 -7.68 -3.84
N MET A 77 1.22 -6.79 -4.65
CA MET A 77 -0.06 -6.16 -4.34
C MET A 77 -1.20 -7.17 -4.26
N GLN A 78 -1.18 -8.20 -5.10
CA GLN A 78 -2.14 -9.30 -5.01
C GLN A 78 -1.99 -10.09 -3.71
N ARG A 79 -0.78 -10.46 -3.30
CA ARG A 79 -0.56 -11.16 -2.03
C ARG A 79 -1.02 -10.34 -0.83
N LEU A 80 -0.75 -9.03 -0.81
CA LEU A 80 -1.22 -8.14 0.25
C LEU A 80 -2.76 -8.06 0.32
N GLU A 81 -3.44 -8.13 -0.82
CA GLU A 81 -4.90 -8.18 -0.90
C GLU A 81 -5.46 -9.53 -0.43
N GLU A 82 -4.79 -10.64 -0.75
CA GLU A 82 -5.16 -12.00 -0.31
C GLU A 82 -5.10 -12.18 1.22
N VAL A 83 -4.19 -11.47 1.90
CA VAL A 83 -4.10 -11.46 3.38
C VAL A 83 -4.80 -10.26 4.02
N ASN A 84 -5.66 -9.56 3.27
CA ASN A 84 -6.47 -8.44 3.75
C ASN A 84 -5.68 -7.24 4.33
N LEU A 85 -4.43 -7.05 3.91
CA LEU A 85 -3.62 -5.89 4.32
C LEU A 85 -3.93 -4.64 3.50
N ILE A 86 -4.43 -4.82 2.29
CA ILE A 86 -4.88 -3.73 1.42
C ILE A 86 -6.18 -4.13 0.73
N GLU A 87 -6.95 -3.12 0.35
CA GLU A 87 -8.11 -3.26 -0.53
C GLU A 87 -7.96 -2.32 -1.72
N ARG A 88 -8.34 -2.76 -2.91
CA ARG A 88 -8.22 -1.96 -4.13
C ARG A 88 -9.57 -1.78 -4.80
N GLU A 89 -10.07 -0.56 -4.79
CA GLU A 89 -11.30 -0.20 -5.49
C GLU A 89 -10.97 0.38 -6.87
N ARG A 90 -11.60 -0.16 -7.92
CA ARG A 90 -11.57 0.46 -9.24
C ARG A 90 -12.52 1.64 -9.23
N VAL A 91 -12.01 2.84 -9.46
CA VAL A 91 -12.88 4.01 -9.60
C VAL A 91 -13.41 4.06 -11.03
N ASP A 92 -14.72 3.94 -11.19
CA ASP A 92 -15.41 4.09 -12.48
C ASP A 92 -15.50 5.58 -12.87
N VAL A 93 -14.38 6.23 -13.18
CA VAL A 93 -14.41 7.59 -13.75
C VAL A 93 -14.18 7.54 -15.25
N PHE A 94 -15.28 7.75 -15.99
CA PHE A 94 -15.37 7.85 -17.45
C PHE A 94 -14.67 9.11 -18.03
N TYR A 95 -13.38 9.32 -17.75
CA TYR A 95 -12.58 10.37 -18.40
C TYR A 95 -11.26 9.83 -18.96
N GLY A 96 -11.34 8.93 -19.94
CA GLY A 96 -10.38 8.81 -21.05
C GLY A 96 -8.91 8.43 -20.77
N TYR A 97 -8.46 8.39 -19.51
CA TYR A 97 -7.09 8.04 -19.13
C TYR A 97 -7.17 7.08 -17.93
N SER A 98 -6.78 5.83 -18.18
CA SER A 98 -6.69 4.68 -17.24
C SER A 98 -7.21 4.89 -15.81
N LEU A 99 -8.26 4.15 -15.43
CA LEU A 99 -8.82 4.12 -14.07
C LEU A 99 -7.70 3.81 -13.05
N PRO A 100 -7.30 4.76 -12.19
CA PRO A 100 -6.42 4.44 -11.07
C PRO A 100 -7.22 3.63 -10.04
N TYR A 101 -6.56 2.68 -9.38
CA TYR A 101 -7.14 2.03 -8.21
C TYR A 101 -7.02 2.97 -7.02
N LYS A 102 -8.10 3.20 -6.28
CA LYS A 102 -7.97 3.66 -4.89
C LYS A 102 -7.48 2.47 -4.08
N THR A 103 -6.37 2.64 -3.38
CA THR A 103 -5.84 1.60 -2.49
C THR A 103 -6.08 2.03 -1.05
N TYR A 104 -6.81 1.21 -0.31
CA TYR A 104 -7.08 1.36 1.11
C TYR A 104 -6.12 0.45 1.88
N ILE A 105 -5.58 0.95 2.99
CA ILE A 105 -4.64 0.20 3.82
C ILE A 105 -5.37 -0.23 5.08
N ASN A 106 -5.36 -1.53 5.34
CA ASN A 106 -6.00 -2.13 6.50
C ASN A 106 -5.01 -2.20 7.67
N GLU A 107 -5.56 -2.07 8.88
CA GLU A 107 -4.81 -2.24 10.12
C GLU A 107 -4.64 -3.73 10.47
N VAL A 108 -3.57 -4.01 11.22
CA VAL A 108 -3.17 -5.36 11.66
C VAL A 108 -3.12 -5.48 13.17
#